data_AF-A0A100WT54-F1
#
_entry.id   AF-A0A100WT54-F1
#
_cell.length_a   1.000
_cell.length_b   1.000
_cell.length_c   1.000
_cell.angle_alpha   90.00
_cell.angle_beta   90.00
_cell.angle_gamma   90.00
#
_symmetry.space_group_name_H-M   'P 1'
#
loop_
_entity.id
_entity.type
_entity.pdbx_description
1 polymer ?
#
loop_
_entity_poly.entity_id
_entity_poly.type
_entity_poly.pdbx_seq_one_letter_code
_entity_poly.pdbx_strand_id
1 'polypeptide(L)'
;MQLITSAPQSSAMSSFAAHFTNPLPRGLREAGESSSWEQFLDEYAGGPGTLKLGQWACTDTERAASKLGPQARHYQATLALGEHISTSTAAACGPVAALTEMLYEHGIIVETMSFHQLPTGGRTATFIEGCDGLHSEWAMGLDDDPERSALYAVIACANRLMSNRFLATA
;
A
#
# COMPACT_ATOMS: atom_id res chain seq x y z
N MET A 1 -29.79 36.92 -26.50
CA MET A 1 -30.04 35.67 -25.75
C MET A 1 -29.71 34.50 -26.67
N GLN A 2 -28.55 33.87 -26.47
CA GLN A 2 -28.25 32.56 -27.04
C GLN A 2 -27.77 31.69 -25.88
N LEU A 3 -28.63 30.75 -25.49
CA LEU A 3 -28.33 29.73 -24.48
C LEU A 3 -27.50 28.64 -25.16
N ILE A 4 -26.20 28.64 -24.90
CA ILE A 4 -25.34 27.49 -25.18
C ILE A 4 -25.54 26.49 -24.04
N THR A 5 -26.37 25.48 -24.28
CA THR A 5 -26.43 24.28 -23.46
C THR A 5 -25.15 23.49 -23.68
N SER A 6 -24.18 23.62 -22.77
CA SER A 6 -23.07 22.66 -22.67
C SER A 6 -23.62 21.32 -22.21
N ALA A 7 -23.48 20.30 -23.05
CA ALA A 7 -23.59 18.91 -22.61
C ALA A 7 -22.43 18.62 -21.63
N PRO A 8 -22.64 17.83 -20.57
CA PRO A 8 -21.54 17.38 -19.74
C PRO A 8 -20.62 16.50 -20.60
N GLN A 9 -19.38 16.95 -20.80
CA GLN A 9 -18.34 16.07 -21.31
C GLN A 9 -18.14 14.98 -20.26
N SER A 10 -18.51 13.74 -20.57
CA SER A 10 -17.99 12.58 -19.85
C SER A 10 -16.47 12.69 -19.92
N SER A 11 -15.83 13.03 -18.81
CA SER A 11 -14.40 12.87 -18.65
C SER A 11 -14.11 11.39 -18.88
N ALA A 12 -13.54 11.04 -20.02
CA ALA A 12 -12.99 9.70 -20.22
C ALA A 12 -11.98 9.48 -19.10
N MET A 13 -12.32 8.63 -18.14
CA MET A 13 -11.44 8.31 -17.02
C MET A 13 -10.15 7.76 -17.62
N SER A 14 -9.00 8.36 -17.30
CA SER A 14 -7.72 7.93 -17.83
C SER A 14 -7.46 6.49 -17.42
N SER A 15 -6.99 5.67 -18.37
CA SER A 15 -6.57 4.30 -18.07
C SER A 15 -5.49 4.31 -17.00
N PHE A 16 -5.49 3.33 -16.09
CA PHE A 16 -4.48 3.18 -15.04
C PHE A 16 -3.04 3.33 -15.58
N ALA A 17 -2.72 2.65 -16.68
CA ALA A 17 -1.37 2.69 -17.26
C ALA A 17 -0.93 4.09 -17.73
N ALA A 18 -1.87 4.97 -18.10
CA ALA A 18 -1.55 6.32 -18.57
C ALA A 18 -1.03 7.25 -17.47
N HIS A 19 -1.16 6.85 -16.20
CA HIS A 19 -0.66 7.61 -15.04
C HIS A 19 0.85 7.45 -14.82
N PHE A 20 1.52 6.58 -15.57
CA PHE A 20 2.94 6.26 -15.40
C PHE A 20 3.71 6.47 -16.70
N THR A 21 4.84 7.17 -16.58
CA THR A 21 5.81 7.31 -17.68
C THR A 21 6.77 6.13 -17.74
N ASN A 22 6.97 5.45 -16.61
CA ASN A 22 7.84 4.28 -16.51
C ASN A 22 7.06 3.03 -16.90
N PRO A 23 7.69 2.05 -17.60
CA PRO A 23 7.05 0.78 -17.90
C PRO A 23 6.59 0.08 -16.62
N LEU A 24 5.31 -0.29 -16.58
CA LEU A 24 4.76 -1.06 -15.50
C LEU A 24 5.25 -2.53 -15.56
N PRO A 25 5.60 -3.13 -14.42
CA PRO A 25 5.84 -4.57 -14.29
C PRO A 25 4.69 -5.39 -14.88
N ARG A 26 5.00 -6.58 -15.42
CA ARG A 26 4.01 -7.42 -16.11
C ARG A 26 2.78 -7.71 -15.25
N GLY A 27 2.98 -8.14 -14.00
CA GLY A 27 1.87 -8.44 -13.07
C GLY A 27 0.96 -7.24 -12.84
N LEU A 28 1.53 -6.03 -12.69
CA LEU A 28 0.76 -4.79 -12.56
C LEU A 28 0.04 -4.38 -13.84
N ARG A 29 0.64 -4.61 -15.01
CA ARG A 29 -0.05 -4.37 -16.29
C ARG A 29 -1.26 -5.27 -16.45
N GLU A 30 -1.12 -6.55 -16.10
CA GLU A 30 -2.21 -7.54 -16.15
C GLU A 30 -3.31 -7.19 -15.14
N ALA A 31 -2.94 -6.83 -13.90
CA ALA A 31 -3.89 -6.43 -12.85
C ALA A 31 -4.70 -5.16 -13.20
N GLY A 32 -4.11 -4.24 -13.98
CA GLY A 32 -4.72 -2.96 -14.35
C GLY A 32 -5.15 -2.82 -15.81
N GLU A 33 -5.16 -3.91 -16.60
CA GLU A 33 -5.32 -3.86 -18.06
C GLU A 33 -6.61 -3.16 -18.51
N SER A 34 -7.71 -3.42 -17.83
CA SER A 34 -9.04 -2.90 -18.17
C SER A 34 -9.55 -1.79 -17.25
N SER A 35 -8.76 -1.36 -16.27
CA SER A 35 -9.22 -0.47 -15.21
C SER A 35 -8.89 0.98 -15.52
N SER A 36 -9.84 1.87 -15.22
CA SER A 36 -9.51 3.28 -15.05
C SER A 36 -8.61 3.46 -13.82
N TRP A 37 -7.95 4.61 -13.73
CA TRP A 37 -7.16 4.96 -12.55
C TRP A 37 -7.97 4.89 -11.24
N GLU A 38 -9.17 5.47 -11.24
CA GLU A 38 -10.04 5.51 -10.06
C GLU A 38 -10.57 4.13 -9.69
N GLN A 39 -10.90 3.27 -10.67
CA GLN A 39 -11.30 1.89 -10.42
C GLN A 39 -10.14 1.10 -9.80
N PHE A 40 -8.93 1.28 -10.33
CA PHE A 40 -7.74 0.63 -9.79
C PHE A 40 -7.44 1.13 -8.36
N LEU A 41 -7.60 2.42 -8.08
CA LEU A 41 -7.46 2.97 -6.73
C LEU A 41 -8.46 2.37 -5.75
N ASP A 42 -9.74 2.32 -6.12
CA ASP A 42 -10.80 1.77 -5.27
C ASP A 42 -10.54 0.30 -4.92
N GLU A 43 -10.06 -0.48 -5.90
CA GLU A 43 -9.79 -1.91 -5.73
C GLU A 43 -8.50 -2.19 -4.96
N TYR A 44 -7.39 -1.51 -5.30
CA TYR A 44 -6.05 -1.88 -4.85
C TYR A 44 -5.52 -1.01 -3.71
N ALA A 45 -5.99 0.23 -3.53
CA ALA A 45 -5.46 1.15 -2.50
C ALA A 45 -6.10 0.97 -1.11
N GLY A 46 -7.16 0.17 -1.05
CA GLY A 46 -7.89 -0.14 0.16
C GLY A 46 -9.35 0.26 0.09
N GLY A 47 -10.22 -0.71 -0.21
CA GLY A 47 -11.61 -0.73 0.28
C GLY A 47 -11.65 -1.00 1.80
N PRO A 48 -12.84 -0.94 2.45
CA PRO A 48 -13.02 -0.82 3.91
C PRO A 48 -12.53 -2.05 4.69
N GLY A 49 -11.22 -2.20 4.84
CA GLY A 49 -10.59 -3.25 5.61
C GLY A 49 -10.60 -2.97 7.11
N THR A 50 -10.59 -4.04 7.92
CA THR A 50 -10.58 -3.96 9.39
C THR A 50 -9.26 -3.43 9.95
N LEU A 51 -8.17 -3.55 9.20
CA LEU A 51 -6.85 -3.08 9.61
C LEU A 51 -6.60 -1.64 9.14
N LYS A 52 -6.20 -0.77 10.07
CA LYS A 52 -5.82 0.62 9.78
C LYS A 52 -4.51 0.98 10.46
N LEU A 53 -3.71 1.79 9.76
CA LEU A 53 -2.51 2.41 10.30
C LEU A 53 -2.82 3.83 10.79
N GLY A 54 -2.53 4.07 12.06
CA GLY A 54 -2.59 5.37 12.70
C GLY A 54 -1.24 6.08 12.67
N GLN A 55 -0.75 6.49 13.83
CA GLN A 55 0.56 7.13 13.94
C GLN A 55 1.68 6.16 13.53
N TRP A 56 2.68 6.68 12.84
CA TRP A 56 3.89 5.96 12.45
C TRP A 56 5.11 6.82 12.72
N ALA A 57 6.15 6.24 13.30
CA ALA A 57 7.42 6.92 13.52
C ALA A 57 8.61 5.96 13.50
N CYS A 58 9.73 6.41 12.95
CA CYS A 58 11.05 5.91 13.31
C CYS A 58 11.48 6.60 14.62
N THR A 59 11.68 5.84 15.69
CA THR A 59 11.95 6.38 17.03
C THR A 59 13.43 6.64 17.31
N ASP A 60 14.31 6.17 16.44
CA ASP A 60 15.75 6.42 16.56
C ASP A 60 16.08 7.86 16.19
N THR A 61 16.72 8.58 17.12
CA THR A 61 16.94 10.02 17.01
C THR A 61 18.07 10.39 16.07
N GLU A 62 19.15 9.61 15.94
CA GLU A 62 20.22 9.86 14.93
C GLU A 62 20.97 8.57 14.56
N ARG A 63 21.45 8.49 13.30
CA ARG A 63 22.33 7.40 12.84
C ARG A 63 23.73 7.65 13.38
N ALA A 64 24.24 6.80 14.26
CA ALA A 64 25.67 6.80 14.57
C ALA A 64 26.45 6.52 13.26
N ALA A 65 27.15 7.55 12.75
CA ALA A 65 27.89 7.50 11.49
C ALA A 65 29.03 6.46 11.45
N SER A 66 29.27 5.76 12.56
CA SER A 66 30.38 4.82 12.77
C SER A 66 30.16 3.41 12.24
N LYS A 67 28.95 3.05 11.81
CA LYS A 67 28.62 1.68 11.37
C LYS A 67 28.26 1.64 9.88
N LEU A 68 29.14 1.06 9.06
CA LEU A 68 28.83 0.73 7.66
C LEU A 68 27.88 -0.48 7.60
N GLY A 69 26.82 -0.38 6.80
CA GLY A 69 25.88 -1.47 6.49
C GLY A 69 24.41 -1.17 6.86
N PRO A 70 23.45 -2.00 6.39
CA PRO A 70 22.07 -1.94 6.83
C PRO A 70 22.01 -2.11 8.35
N GLN A 71 21.37 -1.17 9.03
CA GLN A 71 21.19 -1.23 10.48
C GLN A 71 19.70 -1.30 10.76
N ALA A 72 19.33 -2.24 11.64
CA ALA A 72 18.00 -2.25 12.21
C ALA A 72 17.75 -0.92 12.93
N ARG A 73 16.59 -0.33 12.66
CA ARG A 73 16.07 0.86 13.33
C ARG A 73 14.81 0.50 14.08
N HIS A 74 14.53 1.23 15.16
CA HIS A 74 13.29 1.09 15.89
C HIS A 74 12.17 1.91 15.25
N TYR A 75 11.08 1.22 14.97
CA TYR A 75 9.86 1.80 14.44
C TYR A 75 8.72 1.56 15.41
N GLN A 76 7.76 2.48 15.41
CA GLN A 76 6.54 2.39 16.18
C GLN A 76 5.33 2.73 15.29
N ALA A 77 4.28 1.94 15.41
CA ALA A 77 3.01 2.13 14.74
C ALA A 77 1.84 2.07 15.72
N THR A 78 0.79 2.85 15.49
CA THR A 78 -0.54 2.57 16.04
C THR A 78 -1.32 1.77 15.02
N LEU A 79 -1.76 0.56 15.38
CA LEU A 79 -2.55 -0.32 14.52
C LEU A 79 -3.94 -0.49 15.11
N ALA A 80 -4.96 -0.29 14.29
CA ALA A 80 -6.34 -0.60 14.64
C ALA A 80 -6.79 -1.83 13.86
N LEU A 81 -7.30 -2.85 14.56
CA LEU A 81 -7.90 -4.06 14.01
C LEU A 81 -9.34 -4.18 14.53
N GLY A 82 -10.30 -3.81 13.69
CA GLY A 82 -11.70 -3.66 14.13
C GLY A 82 -11.79 -2.61 15.25
N GLU A 83 -12.26 -3.02 16.43
CA GLU A 83 -12.38 -2.16 17.61
C GLU A 83 -11.11 -2.12 18.48
N HIS A 84 -10.11 -2.97 18.20
CA HIS A 84 -8.90 -3.05 18.98
C HIS A 84 -7.83 -2.12 18.42
N ILE A 85 -7.41 -1.14 19.21
CA ILE A 85 -6.29 -0.24 18.89
C ILE A 85 -5.11 -0.60 19.77
N SER A 86 -3.94 -0.78 19.16
CA SER A 86 -2.71 -1.10 19.87
C SER A 86 -1.53 -0.32 19.30
N THR A 87 -0.48 -0.18 20.11
CA THR A 87 0.82 0.32 19.65
C THR A 87 1.75 -0.87 19.47
N SER A 88 2.36 -0.99 18.30
CA SER A 88 3.35 -2.01 17.98
C SER A 88 4.71 -1.36 17.72
N THR A 89 5.78 -2.12 18.01
CA THR A 89 7.16 -1.69 17.79
C THR A 89 7.96 -2.81 17.16
N ALA A 90 8.83 -2.49 16.21
CA ALA A 90 9.69 -3.47 15.56
C ALA A 90 11.07 -2.88 15.27
N ALA A 91 12.09 -3.74 15.26
CA ALA A 91 13.46 -3.36 14.92
C ALA A 91 13.83 -3.93 13.56
N ALA A 92 13.80 -3.12 12.51
CA ALA A 92 13.97 -3.61 11.13
C ALA A 92 14.86 -2.71 10.28
N CYS A 93 15.34 -3.24 9.15
CA CYS A 93 16.20 -2.49 8.22
C CYS A 93 15.45 -1.40 7.42
N GLY A 94 14.13 -1.34 7.51
CA GLY A 94 13.32 -0.32 6.85
C GLY A 94 11.83 -0.40 7.20
N PRO A 95 11.03 0.57 6.75
CA PRO A 95 9.63 0.73 7.15
C PRO A 95 8.72 -0.45 6.78
N VAL A 96 8.86 -0.99 5.57
CA VAL A 96 8.06 -2.14 5.10
C VAL A 96 8.37 -3.39 5.94
N ALA A 97 9.65 -3.66 6.22
CA ALA A 97 10.05 -4.79 7.05
C ALA A 97 9.53 -4.63 8.50
N ALA A 98 9.62 -3.42 9.06
CA ALA A 98 9.08 -3.15 10.39
C ALA A 98 7.56 -3.34 10.45
N LEU A 99 6.82 -2.81 9.48
CA LEU A 99 5.36 -2.94 9.49
C LEU A 99 4.93 -4.40 9.29
N THR A 100 5.56 -5.15 8.38
CA THR A 100 5.25 -6.57 8.19
C THR A 100 5.58 -7.42 9.42
N GLU A 101 6.67 -7.11 10.15
CA GLU A 101 6.98 -7.73 11.44
C GLU A 101 5.91 -7.41 12.50
N MET A 102 5.51 -6.13 12.64
CA MET A 102 4.43 -5.76 13.56
C MET A 102 3.11 -6.46 13.23
N LEU A 103 2.76 -6.60 11.94
CA LEU A 103 1.56 -7.31 11.51
C LEU A 103 1.65 -8.81 11.83
N TYR A 104 2.82 -9.42 11.67
CA TYR A 104 3.06 -10.81 12.02
C TYR A 104 2.82 -11.07 13.51
N GLU A 105 3.21 -10.16 14.41
CA GLU A 105 2.91 -10.25 15.84
C GLU A 105 1.40 -10.24 16.14
N HIS A 106 0.60 -9.62 15.28
CA HIS A 106 -0.87 -9.64 15.33
C HIS A 106 -1.49 -10.84 14.59
N GLY A 107 -0.68 -11.79 14.14
CA GLY A 107 -1.13 -12.98 13.40
C GLY A 107 -1.50 -12.72 11.93
N ILE A 108 -1.09 -11.57 11.39
CA ILE A 108 -1.34 -11.18 9.99
C ILE A 108 -0.04 -11.36 9.21
N ILE A 109 0.01 -12.40 8.38
CA ILE A 109 1.18 -12.73 7.57
C ILE A 109 1.12 -11.95 6.25
N VAL A 110 2.17 -11.20 5.96
CA VAL A 110 2.36 -10.52 4.66
C VAL A 110 3.82 -10.70 4.23
N GLU A 111 4.06 -11.66 3.36
CA GLU A 111 5.36 -11.85 2.70
C GLU A 111 5.40 -11.04 1.41
N THR A 112 6.33 -10.08 1.29
CA THR A 112 6.46 -9.23 0.11
C THR A 112 7.16 -9.97 -1.02
N MET A 113 6.44 -10.27 -2.10
CA MET A 113 6.94 -10.95 -3.30
C MET A 113 7.46 -9.97 -4.35
N SER A 114 6.75 -8.85 -4.51
CA SER A 114 7.11 -7.78 -5.45
C SER A 114 6.94 -6.43 -4.78
N PHE A 115 7.85 -5.49 -5.07
CA PHE A 115 7.79 -4.11 -4.59
C PHE A 115 8.20 -3.15 -5.71
N HIS A 116 7.33 -2.20 -6.04
CA HIS A 116 7.59 -1.19 -7.05
C HIS A 116 7.11 0.18 -6.59
N GLN A 117 7.96 1.19 -6.68
CA GLN A 117 7.62 2.55 -6.31
C GLN A 117 7.82 3.47 -7.51
N LEU A 118 6.75 4.15 -7.93
CA LEU A 118 6.70 4.94 -9.15
C LEU A 118 6.13 6.33 -8.87
N PRO A 119 6.73 7.41 -9.41
CA PRO A 119 6.14 8.72 -9.33
C PRO A 119 4.90 8.81 -10.23
N THR A 120 3.84 9.47 -9.75
CA THR A 120 2.64 9.74 -10.54
C THR A 120 1.92 10.99 -10.04
N GLY A 121 1.58 11.92 -10.94
CA GLY A 121 0.80 13.11 -10.60
C GLY A 121 1.37 13.97 -9.46
N GLY A 122 2.70 14.00 -9.29
CA GLY A 122 3.36 14.72 -8.18
C GLY A 122 3.36 13.96 -6.83
N ARG A 123 2.84 12.75 -6.81
CA ARG A 123 2.78 11.84 -5.66
C ARG A 123 3.62 10.59 -5.93
N THR A 124 3.73 9.73 -4.94
CA THR A 124 4.37 8.43 -5.04
C THR A 124 3.32 7.32 -4.97
N ALA A 125 3.25 6.48 -6.00
CA ALA A 125 2.50 5.23 -5.95
C ALA A 125 3.46 4.08 -5.61
N THR A 126 3.15 3.35 -4.55
CA THR A 126 3.85 2.11 -4.20
C THR A 126 2.94 0.94 -4.44
N PHE A 127 3.42 -0.06 -5.16
CA PHE A 127 2.74 -1.29 -5.46
C PHE A 127 3.46 -2.44 -4.79
N ILE A 128 2.70 -3.32 -4.15
CA ILE A 128 3.23 -4.55 -3.59
C ILE A 128 2.39 -5.75 -4.01
N GLU A 129 3.07 -6.86 -4.21
CA GLU A 129 2.43 -8.18 -4.26
C GLU A 129 2.81 -8.88 -2.97
N GLY A 130 1.82 -9.15 -2.12
CA GLY A 130 2.02 -9.86 -0.86
C GLY A 130 1.40 -11.24 -0.87
N CYS A 131 1.93 -12.15 -0.05
CA CYS A 131 1.45 -13.51 0.11
C CYS A 131 1.23 -13.85 1.59
N ASP A 132 0.18 -14.61 1.91
CA ASP A 132 -0.06 -15.16 3.26
C ASP A 132 0.33 -16.64 3.40
N GLY A 133 1.05 -17.16 2.40
CA GLY A 133 1.42 -18.57 2.24
C GLY A 133 0.43 -19.39 1.41
N LEU A 134 -0.79 -18.90 1.19
CA LEU A 134 -1.83 -19.59 0.41
C LEU A 134 -2.34 -18.74 -0.75
N HIS A 135 -2.52 -17.46 -0.52
CA HIS A 135 -3.04 -16.49 -1.48
C HIS A 135 -2.00 -15.41 -1.74
N SER A 136 -2.00 -14.87 -2.95
CA SER A 136 -1.20 -13.71 -3.31
C SER A 136 -2.09 -12.60 -3.83
N GLU A 137 -1.85 -11.38 -3.36
CA GLU A 137 -2.66 -10.22 -3.68
C GLU A 137 -1.76 -9.04 -4.07
N TRP A 138 -2.10 -8.39 -5.17
CA TRP A 138 -1.58 -7.06 -5.46
C TRP A 138 -2.31 -6.03 -4.60
N ALA A 139 -1.60 -4.99 -4.19
CA ALA A 139 -2.14 -3.81 -3.54
C ALA A 139 -1.31 -2.58 -3.89
N MET A 140 -1.87 -1.42 -3.61
CA MET A 140 -1.17 -0.15 -3.79
C MET A 140 -1.32 0.77 -2.57
N GLY A 141 -0.40 1.70 -2.46
CA GLY A 141 -0.52 2.89 -1.65
C GLY A 141 -0.20 4.10 -2.49
N LEU A 142 -0.77 5.25 -2.11
CA LEU A 142 -0.57 6.51 -2.79
C LEU A 142 -0.47 7.62 -1.77
N ASP A 143 0.69 8.26 -1.69
CA ASP A 143 0.97 9.36 -0.78
C ASP A 143 2.02 10.29 -1.40
N ASP A 144 2.11 11.51 -0.91
CA ASP A 144 3.12 12.47 -1.35
C ASP A 144 4.50 12.08 -0.77
N ASP A 145 4.50 11.40 0.38
CA ASP A 145 5.67 10.81 1.00
C ASP A 145 5.84 9.32 0.56
N PRO A 146 7.02 8.94 0.05
CA PRO A 146 7.26 7.57 -0.43
C PRO A 146 7.19 6.51 0.68
N GLU A 147 7.62 6.84 1.91
CA GLU A 147 7.54 5.92 3.04
C GLU A 147 6.07 5.67 3.40
N ARG A 148 5.26 6.72 3.51
CA ARG A 148 3.81 6.57 3.75
C ARG A 148 3.11 5.81 2.66
N SER A 149 3.44 6.08 1.39
CA SER A 149 2.89 5.35 0.26
C SER A 149 3.20 3.85 0.37
N ALA A 150 4.43 3.48 0.75
CA ALA A 150 4.80 2.09 0.97
C ALA A 150 4.05 1.45 2.15
N LEU A 151 3.88 2.15 3.27
CA LEU A 151 3.13 1.65 4.43
C LEU A 151 1.66 1.43 4.09
N TYR A 152 1.03 2.34 3.35
CA TYR A 152 -0.35 2.17 2.89
C TYR A 152 -0.51 0.99 1.94
N ALA A 153 0.47 0.73 1.07
CA ALA A 153 0.46 -0.46 0.23
C ALA A 153 0.46 -1.76 1.05
N VAL A 154 1.26 -1.81 2.14
CA VAL A 154 1.28 -2.95 3.07
C VAL A 154 -0.07 -3.15 3.77
N ILE A 155 -0.68 -2.08 4.28
CA ILE A 155 -1.99 -2.16 4.92
C ILE A 155 -3.08 -2.59 3.94
N ALA A 156 -3.07 -2.07 2.71
CA ALA A 156 -4.01 -2.47 1.67
C ALA A 156 -3.85 -3.95 1.32
N CYS A 157 -2.61 -4.43 1.19
CA CYS A 157 -2.33 -5.85 0.92
C CYS A 157 -2.80 -6.76 2.05
N ALA A 158 -2.49 -6.40 3.30
CA ALA A 158 -2.92 -7.15 4.48
C ALA A 158 -4.46 -7.29 4.51
N ASN A 159 -5.17 -6.19 4.29
CA ASN A 159 -6.63 -6.21 4.24
C ASN A 159 -7.16 -7.11 3.13
N ARG A 160 -6.59 -7.05 1.93
CA ARG A 160 -6.99 -7.90 0.80
C ARG A 160 -6.77 -9.39 1.06
N LEU A 161 -5.61 -9.76 1.61
CA LEU A 161 -5.31 -11.15 2.00
C LEU A 161 -6.29 -11.65 3.07
N MET A 162 -6.60 -10.82 4.07
CA MET A 162 -7.57 -11.16 5.12
C MET A 162 -8.98 -11.34 4.56
N SER A 163 -9.43 -10.46 3.67
CA SER A 163 -10.75 -10.58 3.01
C SER A 163 -10.89 -11.87 2.22
N ASN A 164 -9.84 -12.29 1.50
CA ASN A 164 -9.88 -13.50 0.70
C ASN A 164 -9.92 -14.78 1.57
N ARG A 165 -9.26 -14.76 2.73
CA ARG A 165 -9.35 -15.85 3.73
C ARG A 165 -10.78 -16.10 4.21
N PHE A 166 -11.57 -15.05 4.43
CA PHE A 166 -12.97 -15.18 4.84
C PHE A 166 -13.87 -15.74 3.72
N LEU A 167 -13.57 -15.45 2.46
CA LEU A 167 -14.33 -16.02 1.32
C LEU A 167 -14.00 -17.50 1.08
N ALA A 168 -12.79 -17.96 1.39
CA ALA A 168 -12.37 -19.35 1.23
C ALA A 168 -12.95 -20.31 2.31
N THR A 169 -13.55 -19.78 3.39
CA THR A 169 -14.13 -20.56 4.49
C THR A 169 -15.67 -20.53 4.54
N ALA A 170 -16.30 -19.85 3.58
CA ALA A 170 -17.76 -19.77 3.41
C ALA A 170 -18.25 -20.73 2.32
#